data_AF-A0A9X8GT60-F1
#
_entry.id   AF-A0A9X8GT60-F1
#
_cell.length_a   1.000
_cell.length_b   1.000
_cell.length_c   1.000
_cell.angle_alpha   90.00
_cell.angle_beta   90.00
_cell.angle_gamma   90.00
#
_symmetry.space_group_name_H-M   'P 1'
#
loop_
_entity.id
_entity.type
_entity.pdbx_description
1 polymer ?
#
loop_
_entity_poly.entity_id
_entity_poly.type
_entity_poly.pdbx_seq_one_letter_code
_entity_poly.pdbx_strand_id
1 'polypeptide(L)'
;LLRHRWAEGRMQAALPDELLERLGRRVAASERRHSGEIRICVEAGLPMSYLWRHAPPRERAVTLFGKLRVWDTAHNNGVLIYLLLAEHAIEIVADRGIDAHVGSAEWAAMTQRMGTAFREGRFEDGITLALEEVSALLMTHFPLADDQPDTNELPDTPVVL
;
A
#
# COMPACT_ATOMS: atom_id res chain seq x y z
N LEU A 1 20.49 -2.35 -11.41
CA LEU A 1 20.18 -1.65 -12.69
C LEU A 1 19.37 -2.51 -13.65
N LEU A 2 19.89 -3.63 -14.18
CA LEU A 2 19.17 -4.46 -15.17
C LEU A 2 17.80 -4.95 -14.68
N ARG A 3 17.70 -5.42 -13.44
CA ARG A 3 16.44 -5.90 -12.83
C ARG A 3 15.31 -4.85 -12.82
N HIS A 4 15.62 -3.57 -12.61
CA HIS A 4 14.63 -2.49 -12.55
C HIS A 4 14.09 -2.16 -13.95
N ARG A 5 14.97 -2.10 -14.95
CA ARG A 5 14.57 -1.95 -16.36
C ARG A 5 13.79 -3.15 -16.89
N TRP A 6 14.06 -4.35 -16.36
CA TRP A 6 13.35 -5.57 -16.73
C TRP A 6 11.96 -5.66 -16.08
N ALA A 7 11.82 -5.16 -14.84
CA ALA A 7 10.55 -5.10 -14.14
C ALA A 7 9.55 -4.15 -14.83
N GLU A 8 10.02 -3.02 -15.38
CA GLU A 8 9.18 -2.08 -16.16
C GLU A 8 8.45 -2.80 -17.31
N GLY A 9 9.15 -3.67 -18.05
CA GLY A 9 8.56 -4.43 -19.16
C GLY A 9 7.61 -5.58 -18.74
N ARG A 10 7.64 -6.01 -17.47
CA ARG A 10 6.77 -7.06 -16.92
C ARG A 10 5.65 -6.54 -16.03
N MET A 11 5.68 -5.25 -15.65
CA MET A 11 4.70 -4.64 -14.76
C MET A 11 3.29 -4.81 -15.28
N GLN A 12 3.06 -4.55 -16.57
CA GLN A 12 1.73 -4.66 -17.19
C GLN A 12 1.23 -6.12 -17.28
N ALA A 13 2.14 -7.10 -17.31
CA ALA A 13 1.77 -8.52 -17.25
C ALA A 13 1.52 -9.00 -15.81
N ALA A 14 2.19 -8.41 -14.81
CA ALA A 14 2.01 -8.73 -13.40
C ALA A 14 0.79 -8.01 -12.78
N LEU A 15 0.42 -6.86 -13.34
CA LEU A 15 -0.67 -6.00 -12.90
C LEU A 15 -1.55 -5.61 -14.10
N PRO A 16 -2.36 -6.55 -14.61
CA PRO A 16 -3.34 -6.23 -15.64
C PRO A 16 -4.38 -5.24 -15.09
N ASP A 17 -5.00 -4.45 -15.97
CA ASP A 17 -5.98 -3.43 -15.58
C ASP A 17 -7.15 -4.01 -14.75
N GLU A 18 -7.59 -5.23 -15.07
CA GLU A 18 -8.62 -5.95 -14.32
C GLU A 18 -8.24 -6.19 -12.85
N LEU A 19 -6.96 -6.44 -12.57
CA LEU A 19 -6.46 -6.56 -11.20
C LEU A 19 -6.49 -5.20 -10.49
N LEU A 20 -6.08 -4.12 -11.16
CA LEU A 20 -6.12 -2.77 -10.59
C LEU A 20 -7.55 -2.35 -10.25
N GLU A 21 -8.51 -2.63 -11.13
CA GLU A 21 -9.93 -2.39 -10.89
C GLU A 21 -10.47 -3.22 -9.72
N ARG A 22 -10.08 -4.49 -9.61
CA ARG A 22 -10.47 -5.36 -8.50
C ARG A 22 -9.89 -4.88 -7.17
N LEU A 23 -8.64 -4.42 -7.16
CA LEU A 23 -8.00 -3.84 -5.98
C LEU A 23 -8.70 -2.55 -5.55
N GLY A 24 -8.97 -1.63 -6.48
CA GLY A 24 -9.70 -0.40 -6.19
C GLY A 24 -11.10 -0.67 -5.62
N ARG A 25 -11.84 -1.64 -6.17
CA ARG A 25 -13.14 -2.06 -5.61
C ARG A 25 -13.03 -2.62 -4.19
N ARG A 26 -11.93 -3.29 -3.85
CA ARG A 26 -11.73 -3.83 -2.50
C ARG A 26 -11.35 -2.73 -1.50
N VAL A 27 -10.57 -1.73 -1.91
CA VAL A 27 -10.31 -0.52 -1.13
C VAL A 27 -11.63 0.19 -0.82
N ALA A 28 -12.41 0.50 -1.86
CA ALA A 28 -13.73 1.12 -1.72
C ALA A 28 -14.70 0.33 -0.82
N ALA A 29 -14.64 -1.01 -0.87
CA ALA A 29 -15.47 -1.86 -0.01
C ALA A 29 -14.97 -1.90 1.45
N SER A 30 -13.67 -1.71 1.65
CA SER A 30 -13.04 -1.63 2.96
C SER A 30 -13.44 -0.35 3.69
N GLU A 31 -13.32 0.79 3.01
CA GLU A 31 -13.54 2.14 3.55
C GLU A 31 -14.97 2.38 4.00
N ARG A 32 -15.95 1.65 3.44
CA ARG A 32 -17.33 1.63 3.96
C ARG A 32 -17.48 1.11 5.39
N ARG A 33 -16.44 0.52 5.98
CA ARG A 33 -16.47 -0.08 7.32
C ARG A 33 -15.60 0.68 8.33
N HIS A 34 -14.80 1.63 7.87
CA HIS A 34 -13.85 2.38 8.71
C HIS A 34 -13.55 3.75 8.12
N SER A 35 -13.26 4.73 8.95
CA SER A 35 -12.97 6.11 8.48
C SER A 35 -11.52 6.31 8.01
N GLY A 36 -10.73 5.24 7.93
CA GLY A 36 -9.36 5.29 7.42
C GLY A 36 -9.29 5.09 5.92
N GLU A 37 -8.23 5.61 5.31
CA GLU A 37 -8.04 5.65 3.86
C GLU A 37 -6.86 4.78 3.44
N ILE A 38 -7.03 3.94 2.40
CA ILE A 38 -5.98 3.01 1.96
C ILE A 38 -5.53 3.37 0.55
N ARG A 39 -4.26 3.74 0.40
CA ARG A 39 -3.64 3.97 -0.91
C ARG A 39 -2.75 2.80 -1.29
N ILE A 40 -2.96 2.24 -2.49
CA ILE A 40 -2.04 1.25 -3.07
C ILE A 40 -1.17 1.94 -4.11
N CYS A 41 0.15 1.78 -4.01
CA CYS A 41 1.09 2.25 -5.01
C CYS A 41 2.03 1.10 -5.41
N VAL A 42 2.12 0.84 -6.70
CA VAL A 42 3.04 -0.16 -7.25
C VAL A 42 4.03 0.52 -8.17
N GLU A 43 5.31 0.25 -7.95
CA GLU A 43 6.40 0.75 -8.76
C GLU A 43 7.21 -0.40 -9.33
N ALA A 44 7.47 -0.38 -10.64
CA ALA A 44 8.22 -1.44 -11.29
C ALA A 44 9.66 -1.52 -10.73
N GLY A 45 10.30 -0.37 -10.56
CA GLY A 45 11.66 -0.25 -10.10
C GLY A 45 11.98 1.14 -9.55
N LEU A 46 12.92 1.20 -8.62
CA LEU A 46 13.37 2.48 -8.06
C LEU A 46 13.93 3.41 -9.15
N PRO A 47 13.66 4.73 -9.06
CA PRO A 47 14.28 5.71 -9.95
C PRO A 47 15.82 5.68 -9.83
N MET A 48 16.51 6.02 -10.91
CA MET A 48 17.99 6.01 -10.96
C MET A 48 18.64 6.79 -9.81
N SER A 49 18.05 7.92 -9.40
CA SER A 49 18.54 8.74 -8.29
C SER A 49 18.50 8.05 -6.92
N TYR A 50 17.62 7.07 -6.73
CA TYR A 50 17.53 6.22 -5.53
C TYR A 50 18.52 5.05 -5.63
N LEU A 51 18.66 4.47 -6.82
CA LEU A 51 19.60 3.37 -7.07
C LEU A 51 21.05 3.81 -6.85
N TRP A 52 21.43 5.00 -7.32
CA TRP A 52 22.82 5.51 -7.19
C TRP A 52 23.25 5.70 -5.75
N ARG A 53 22.32 6.00 -4.84
CA ARG A 53 22.59 6.17 -3.41
C ARG A 53 22.32 4.92 -2.58
N HIS A 54 21.92 3.81 -3.19
CA HIS A 54 21.51 2.58 -2.51
C HIS A 54 20.36 2.82 -1.49
N ALA A 55 19.40 3.67 -1.84
CA ALA A 55 18.26 3.97 -0.97
C ALA A 55 17.40 2.72 -0.73
N PRO A 56 16.97 2.45 0.51
CA PRO A 56 16.06 1.33 0.79
C PRO A 56 14.66 1.60 0.21
N PRO A 57 13.87 0.55 -0.09
CA PRO A 57 12.50 0.69 -0.58
C PRO A 57 11.62 1.56 0.34
N ARG A 58 11.82 1.48 1.65
CA ARG A 58 11.13 2.32 2.64
C ARG A 58 11.30 3.83 2.42
N GLU A 59 12.48 4.29 2.00
CA GLU A 59 12.70 5.73 1.72
C GLU A 59 11.82 6.19 0.55
N ARG A 60 11.67 5.32 -0.45
CA ARG A 60 10.79 5.57 -1.59
C ARG A 60 9.32 5.56 -1.19
N ALA A 61 8.91 4.59 -0.36
CA ALA A 61 7.55 4.51 0.17
C ALA A 61 7.17 5.78 0.96
N VAL A 62 8.04 6.26 1.86
CA VAL A 62 7.81 7.50 2.62
C VAL A 62 7.72 8.73 1.69
N THR A 63 8.54 8.78 0.64
CA THR A 63 8.44 9.86 -0.35
C THR A 63 7.10 9.82 -1.08
N LEU A 64 6.62 8.64 -1.47
CA LEU A 64 5.35 8.48 -2.17
C LEU A 64 4.17 8.76 -1.25
N PHE A 65 4.25 8.43 0.03
CA PHE A 65 3.25 8.77 1.03
C PHE A 65 3.00 10.29 1.08
N GLY A 66 4.07 11.10 1.10
CA GLY A 66 3.97 12.56 1.02
C GLY A 66 3.45 13.05 -0.34
N LYS A 67 3.95 12.51 -1.45
CA LYS A 67 3.57 12.93 -2.81
C LYS A 67 2.12 12.62 -3.16
N LEU A 68 1.62 11.47 -2.71
CA LEU A 68 0.24 11.04 -2.91
C LEU A 68 -0.71 11.61 -1.84
N ARG A 69 -0.17 12.44 -0.91
CA ARG A 69 -0.92 13.09 0.18
C ARG A 69 -1.72 12.11 1.03
N VAL A 70 -1.15 10.94 1.31
CA VAL A 70 -1.85 9.91 2.11
C VAL A 70 -2.09 10.36 3.56
N TRP A 71 -1.35 11.36 4.02
CA TRP A 71 -1.55 12.01 5.32
C TRP A 71 -2.70 13.03 5.36
N ASP A 72 -3.27 13.40 4.21
CA ASP A 72 -4.30 14.44 4.10
C ASP A 72 -5.68 13.82 4.39
N THR A 73 -5.84 13.34 5.64
CA THR A 73 -7.05 12.71 6.16
C THR A 73 -7.46 13.39 7.46
N ALA A 74 -8.76 13.53 7.72
CA ALA A 74 -9.27 14.24 8.90
C ALA A 74 -8.77 13.64 10.22
N HIS A 75 -8.59 12.32 10.26
CA HIS A 75 -8.21 11.57 11.46
C HIS A 75 -6.74 11.11 11.47
N ASN A 76 -5.95 11.48 10.46
CA ASN A 76 -4.56 11.04 10.31
C ASN A 76 -4.43 9.51 10.32
N ASN A 77 -5.34 8.84 9.63
CA ASN A 77 -5.50 7.38 9.60
C ASN A 77 -5.32 6.81 8.19
N GLY A 78 -4.67 7.58 7.30
CA GLY A 78 -4.28 7.11 5.98
C GLY A 78 -3.11 6.11 6.04
N VAL A 79 -3.19 5.09 5.18
CA VAL A 79 -2.16 4.04 5.05
C VAL A 79 -1.76 3.86 3.59
N LEU A 80 -0.46 3.92 3.31
CA LEU A 80 0.11 3.58 2.01
C LEU A 80 0.64 2.15 2.03
N ILE A 81 0.13 1.32 1.13
CA ILE A 81 0.69 0.02 0.77
C ILE A 81 1.54 0.21 -0.49
N TYR A 82 2.86 0.18 -0.35
CA TYR A 82 3.80 0.37 -1.44
C TYR A 82 4.45 -0.95 -1.87
N LEU A 83 4.44 -1.22 -3.17
CA LEU A 83 5.04 -2.39 -3.79
C LEU A 83 6.18 -1.98 -4.70
N LEU A 84 7.32 -2.65 -4.56
CA LEU A 84 8.45 -2.51 -5.47
C LEU A 84 8.74 -3.84 -6.16
N LEU A 85 8.32 -3.96 -7.41
CA LEU A 85 8.37 -5.21 -8.15
C LEU A 85 9.80 -5.69 -8.37
N ALA A 86 10.73 -4.80 -8.72
CA ALA A 86 12.13 -5.18 -8.94
C ALA A 86 12.78 -5.81 -7.70
N GLU A 87 12.36 -5.45 -6.49
CA GLU A 87 12.92 -5.98 -5.24
C GLU A 87 12.07 -7.08 -4.61
N HIS A 88 10.89 -7.37 -5.16
CA HIS A 88 9.84 -8.16 -4.49
C HIS A 88 9.60 -7.65 -3.05
N ALA A 89 9.64 -6.34 -2.87
CA ALA A 89 9.50 -5.68 -1.58
C ALA A 89 8.10 -5.07 -1.44
N ILE A 90 7.60 -5.10 -0.21
CA ILE A 90 6.38 -4.41 0.22
C ILE A 90 6.72 -3.55 1.43
N GLU A 91 6.20 -2.33 1.46
CA GLU A 91 6.35 -1.40 2.56
C GLU A 91 4.97 -0.86 2.93
N ILE A 92 4.71 -0.78 4.24
CA ILE A 92 3.49 -0.16 4.78
C ILE A 92 3.91 1.12 5.50
N VAL A 93 3.34 2.24 5.06
CA VAL A 93 3.58 3.55 5.67
C VAL A 93 2.25 4.09 6.17
N ALA A 94 2.12 4.15 7.49
CA ALA A 94 0.94 4.63 8.19
C ALA A 94 1.11 6.09 8.63
N ASP A 95 0.03 6.85 8.65
CA ASP A 95 -0.01 8.15 9.32
C ASP A 95 -0.08 7.99 10.86
N ARG A 96 0.24 9.07 11.56
CA ARG A 96 0.42 9.12 13.03
C ARG A 96 -0.79 8.65 13.83
N GLY A 97 -2.01 8.78 13.32
CA GLY A 97 -3.23 8.38 14.02
C GLY A 97 -3.31 6.86 14.15
N ILE A 98 -3.15 6.12 13.06
CA ILE A 98 -3.15 4.65 13.10
C ILE A 98 -1.82 4.09 13.64
N ASP A 99 -0.69 4.72 13.34
CA ASP A 99 0.61 4.31 13.87
C ASP A 99 0.68 4.39 15.42
N ALA A 100 -0.07 5.31 16.04
CA ALA A 100 -0.16 5.39 17.50
C ALA A 100 -0.86 4.18 18.16
N HIS A 101 -1.65 3.42 17.39
CA HIS A 101 -2.39 2.25 17.89
C HIS A 101 -1.68 0.93 17.60
N VAL A 102 -0.85 0.89 16.56
CA VAL A 102 -0.25 -0.33 16.02
C VAL A 102 1.24 -0.34 16.31
N GLY A 103 1.70 -1.33 17.07
CA GLY A 103 3.11 -1.42 17.45
C GLY A 103 4.03 -1.75 16.27
N SER A 104 5.30 -1.31 16.34
CA SER A 104 6.29 -1.59 15.30
C SER A 104 6.50 -3.09 15.03
N ALA A 105 6.32 -3.94 16.04
CA ALA A 105 6.41 -5.39 15.89
C ALA A 105 5.26 -5.97 15.06
N GLU A 106 4.07 -5.39 15.16
CA GLU A 106 2.89 -5.82 14.41
C GLU A 106 3.02 -5.45 12.93
N TRP A 107 3.45 -4.22 12.63
CA TRP A 107 3.81 -3.80 11.28
C TRP A 107 4.90 -4.69 10.67
N ALA A 108 5.95 -5.00 11.42
CA ALA A 108 7.02 -5.87 10.94
C ALA A 108 6.53 -7.28 10.63
N ALA A 109 5.69 -7.86 11.49
CA ALA A 109 5.10 -9.18 11.27
C ALA A 109 4.18 -9.21 10.03
N MET A 110 3.39 -8.15 9.85
CA MET A 110 2.53 -7.93 8.69
C MET A 110 3.35 -7.89 7.38
N THR A 111 4.37 -7.05 7.33
CA THR A 111 5.29 -6.95 6.18
C THR A 111 6.00 -8.28 5.90
N GLN A 112 6.39 -9.05 6.94
CA GLN A 112 7.03 -10.34 6.77
C GLN A 112 6.09 -11.40 6.15
N ARG A 113 4.83 -11.46 6.59
CA ARG A 113 3.81 -12.36 6.03
C ARG A 113 3.61 -12.08 4.54
N MET A 114 3.40 -10.81 4.20
CA MET A 114 3.19 -10.39 2.81
C MET A 114 4.43 -10.62 1.96
N GLY A 115 5.62 -10.27 2.47
CA GLY A 115 6.88 -10.48 1.76
C GLY A 115 7.11 -11.93 1.33
N THR A 116 6.51 -12.91 2.01
CA THR A 116 6.58 -14.33 1.59
C THR A 116 5.82 -14.58 0.28
N ALA A 117 4.58 -14.10 0.17
CA ALA A 117 3.79 -14.22 -1.06
C ALA A 117 4.47 -13.51 -2.24
N PHE A 118 5.08 -12.34 -2.00
CA PHE A 118 5.81 -11.58 -3.02
C PHE A 118 7.07 -12.28 -3.51
N ARG A 119 7.85 -12.89 -2.61
CA ARG A 119 9.04 -13.66 -3.00
C ARG A 119 8.69 -14.87 -3.88
N GLU A 120 7.48 -15.41 -3.73
CA GLU A 120 6.95 -16.50 -4.56
C GLU A 120 6.30 -16.01 -5.86
N GLY A 121 6.29 -14.70 -6.13
CA GLY A 121 5.67 -14.11 -7.32
C GLY A 121 4.14 -14.04 -7.25
N ARG A 122 3.54 -14.31 -6.08
CA ARG A 122 2.09 -14.24 -5.84
C ARG A 122 1.70 -12.82 -5.43
N PHE A 123 1.87 -11.88 -6.35
CA PHE A 123 1.67 -10.45 -6.08
C PHE A 123 0.23 -10.12 -5.70
N GLU A 124 -0.76 -10.65 -6.43
CA GLU A 124 -2.17 -10.42 -6.12
C GLU A 124 -2.52 -10.90 -4.70
N ASP A 125 -2.11 -12.12 -4.33
CA ASP A 125 -2.31 -12.67 -2.99
C ASP A 125 -1.68 -11.77 -1.94
N GLY A 126 -0.44 -11.32 -2.19
CA GLY A 126 0.29 -10.45 -1.28
C GLY A 126 -0.37 -9.09 -1.07
N ILE A 127 -0.86 -8.44 -2.14
CA ILE A 127 -1.57 -7.16 -2.04
C ILE A 127 -2.92 -7.36 -1.34
N THR A 128 -3.62 -8.44 -1.67
CA THR A 128 -4.91 -8.77 -1.05
C THR A 128 -4.75 -8.93 0.45
N LEU A 129 -3.76 -9.72 0.88
CA LEU A 129 -3.45 -9.90 2.29
C LEU A 129 -3.08 -8.57 2.96
N ALA A 130 -2.30 -7.73 2.28
CA ALA A 130 -1.96 -6.39 2.78
C ALA A 130 -3.20 -5.53 3.01
N LEU A 131 -4.09 -5.49 2.05
CA LEU A 131 -5.33 -4.75 2.14
C LEU A 131 -6.21 -5.27 3.27
N GLU A 132 -6.37 -6.59 3.38
CA GLU A 132 -7.21 -7.23 4.41
C GLU A 132 -6.67 -6.99 5.83
N GLU A 133 -5.37 -7.12 6.05
CA GLU A 133 -4.77 -6.90 7.37
C GLU A 133 -4.80 -5.41 7.77
N VAL A 134 -4.50 -4.50 6.84
CA VAL A 134 -4.61 -3.04 7.10
C VAL A 134 -6.08 -2.67 7.37
N SER A 135 -7.01 -3.20 6.57
CA SER A 135 -8.45 -3.01 6.76
C SER A 135 -8.90 -3.44 8.16
N ALA A 136 -8.45 -4.60 8.63
CA ALA A 136 -8.80 -5.10 9.96
C ALA A 136 -8.32 -4.17 11.09
N LEU A 137 -7.12 -3.60 10.97
CA LEU A 137 -6.61 -2.62 11.91
C LEU A 137 -7.44 -1.33 11.90
N LEU A 138 -7.76 -0.82 10.71
CA LEU A 138 -8.60 0.37 10.56
C LEU A 138 -10.01 0.16 11.09
N MET A 139 -10.62 -1.00 10.88
CA MET A 139 -11.91 -1.35 11.48
C MET A 139 -11.86 -1.41 13.01
N THR A 140 -10.74 -1.86 13.57
CA THR A 140 -10.57 -2.01 15.02
C THR A 140 -10.41 -0.65 15.70
N HIS A 141 -9.67 0.28 15.08
CA HIS A 141 -9.29 1.55 15.71
C HIS A 141 -10.11 2.75 15.22
N PHE A 142 -10.68 2.68 14.00
CA PHE A 142 -11.42 3.75 13.35
C PHE A 142 -12.73 3.24 12.71
N PRO A 143 -13.57 2.46 13.42
CA PRO A 143 -14.82 1.94 12.85
C PRO A 143 -15.76 3.09 12.43
N LEU A 144 -16.46 2.92 11.31
CA LEU A 144 -17.60 3.77 10.98
C LEU A 144 -18.87 3.24 11.66
N ALA A 145 -19.70 4.14 12.14
CA ALA A 145 -21.05 3.80 12.57
C ALA A 145 -21.95 3.58 11.33
N ASP A 146 -22.96 2.72 11.46
CA ASP A 146 -23.86 2.35 10.34
C ASP A 146 -24.60 3.56 9.72
N ASP A 147 -24.70 4.67 10.44
CA ASP A 147 -25.38 5.91 10.03
C ASP A 147 -24.42 7.01 9.58
N GLN A 148 -23.11 6.81 9.70
CA GLN A 148 -22.12 7.80 9.31
C GLN A 148 -21.80 7.67 7.81
N PRO A 149 -21.99 8.72 7.01
CA PRO A 149 -21.60 8.68 5.61
C PRO A 149 -20.09 8.61 5.50
N ASP A 150 -19.61 7.57 4.83
CA ASP A 150 -18.24 7.48 4.37
C ASP A 150 -17.95 8.62 3.39
N THR A 151 -16.98 9.47 3.72
CA THR A 151 -16.52 10.55 2.83
C THR A 151 -15.17 10.12 2.33
N ASN A 152 -15.13 9.63 1.10
CA ASN A 152 -13.89 9.19 0.49
C ASN A 152 -12.91 10.38 0.34
N GLU A 153 -11.86 10.42 1.18
CA GLU A 153 -10.88 11.50 1.23
C GLU A 153 -9.76 11.31 0.20
N LEU A 154 -9.41 10.07 -0.15
CA LEU A 154 -8.34 9.73 -1.11
C LEU A 154 -8.84 8.82 -2.24
N PRO A 155 -8.26 8.85 -3.45
CA PRO A 155 -8.74 7.94 -4.50
C PRO A 155 -8.49 6.46 -4.15
N ASP A 156 -9.40 5.57 -4.54
CA ASP A 156 -9.27 4.11 -4.29
C ASP A 156 -8.39 3.42 -5.35
N THR A 157 -8.25 4.04 -6.52
CA THR A 157 -7.58 3.42 -7.67
C THR A 157 -6.08 3.29 -7.42
N PRO A 158 -5.49 2.08 -7.49
CA PRO A 158 -4.06 1.90 -7.30
C PRO A 158 -3.23 2.76 -8.27
N VAL A 159 -2.13 3.32 -7.78
CA VAL A 159 -1.19 4.12 -8.58
C VAL A 159 -0.08 3.21 -9.08
N VAL A 160 0.21 3.24 -10.38
CA VAL A 160 1.27 2.43 -11.01
C VAL A 160 2.37 3.36 -11.54
N LEU A 161 3.63 3.07 -11.20
CA LEU A 161 4.82 3.90 -11.47
C LEU A 161 5.95 3.14 -12.17
#